data_AF-F3C5L6-F1
#
_entry.id   AF-F3C5L6-F1
#
_cell.length_a   1.000
_cell.length_b   1.000
_cell.length_c   1.000
_cell.angle_alpha   90.00
_cell.angle_beta   90.00
_cell.angle_gamma   90.00
#
_symmetry.space_group_name_H-M   'P 1'
#
loop_
_entity.id
_entity.type
_entity.pdbx_description
1 polymer ?
#
loop_
_entity_poly.entity_id
_entity_poly.type
_entity_poly.pdbx_seq_one_letter_code
_entity_poly.pdbx_strand_id
1 'polypeptide(L)'
;RNNFVRKLLDPQTGSEVQARDTRGGDFFYRFHYQLQMPYPWGRWLATSAAMVMFVALITGIIIHKKVFKEFFTFRPRKGQRSWLDGHNALGVLVLPFHLMITYSSLVIFMSMVMPASILSQYDTVQAFYREAYPTPEMLKREGKPAPLVALAPLVNAANAKWDSGQVGRVIVNNPGDSTATVLLTCDDKGSIVPDRGGALTFSGASGALLNEVPERPVALLISSGMYGLHVGHFAEPLLRWMYFIFGVAGTAMIGTGLVMWLGKRQLKHAKTGVLPLELRLVEVLNIASMPGLMIAVASFFWANRLLPSGFTGRADWEVSVFFTCWALSVVHALVRKGRSAWREQLGLGAVLFAGLPLLDLLTSGRYLLGSLMSGSWVMTAFDLTALVTGLFLGWAALKFKALPAAETA
;
A
#
# COMPACT_ATOMS: atom_id res chain seq x y z
N ARG A 1 -24.15 -4.74 21.44
CA ARG A 1 -24.44 -4.90 19.99
C ARG A 1 -23.19 -5.48 19.35
N ASN A 2 -23.30 -6.63 18.67
CA ASN A 2 -22.27 -7.27 17.83
C ASN A 2 -21.04 -7.86 18.55
N ASN A 3 -21.20 -9.02 19.20
CA ASN A 3 -20.07 -9.90 19.55
C ASN A 3 -19.67 -10.72 18.31
N PHE A 4 -19.11 -10.06 17.29
CA PHE A 4 -18.46 -10.79 16.21
C PHE A 4 -17.13 -11.34 16.72
N VAL A 5 -16.97 -12.66 16.70
CA VAL A 5 -15.70 -13.31 17.00
C VAL A 5 -15.06 -13.73 15.68
N ARG A 6 -13.85 -13.23 15.42
CA ARG A 6 -13.04 -13.68 14.28
C ARG A 6 -11.99 -14.64 14.81
N LYS A 7 -11.93 -15.85 14.24
CA LYS A 7 -10.90 -16.85 14.54
C LYS A 7 -10.11 -17.17 13.28
N LEU A 8 -8.80 -17.31 13.43
CA LEU A 8 -7.94 -17.88 12.40
C LEU A 8 -7.83 -19.36 12.70
N LEU A 9 -8.18 -20.19 11.72
CA LEU A 9 -8.13 -21.64 11.86
C LEU A 9 -7.08 -22.20 10.90
N ASP A 10 -6.35 -23.21 11.36
CA ASP A 10 -5.48 -24.01 10.51
C ASP A 10 -6.35 -24.79 9.50
N PRO A 11 -6.07 -24.70 8.19
CA PRO A 11 -6.93 -25.29 7.16
C PRO A 11 -6.90 -26.83 7.14
N GLN A 12 -5.88 -27.47 7.71
CA GLN A 12 -5.75 -28.93 7.74
C GLN A 12 -6.36 -29.52 9.01
N THR A 13 -6.18 -28.84 10.15
CA THR A 13 -6.58 -29.37 11.47
C THR A 13 -7.84 -28.72 12.03
N GLY A 14 -8.25 -27.56 11.51
CA GLY A 14 -9.35 -26.77 12.07
C GLY A 14 -9.05 -26.13 13.43
N SER A 15 -7.83 -26.28 13.94
CA SER A 15 -7.41 -25.74 15.24
C SER A 15 -7.23 -24.22 15.17
N GLU A 16 -7.49 -23.54 16.28
CA GLU A 16 -7.34 -22.08 16.36
C GLU A 16 -5.87 -21.68 16.40
N VAL A 17 -5.44 -20.86 15.44
CA VAL A 17 -4.09 -20.32 15.36
C VAL A 17 -4.03 -18.99 16.11
N GLN A 18 -3.34 -18.99 17.26
CA GLN A 18 -3.07 -17.77 18.02
C GLN A 18 -1.94 -16.97 17.35
N ALA A 19 -2.30 -16.10 16.43
CA ALA A 19 -1.37 -15.14 15.85
C ALA A 19 -1.14 -13.95 16.80
N ARG A 20 0.08 -13.40 16.82
CA ARG A 20 0.37 -12.14 17.53
C ARG A 20 -0.53 -11.02 17.00
N ASP A 21 -1.12 -10.24 17.90
CA ASP A 21 -1.88 -9.06 17.52
C ASP A 21 -0.95 -7.99 16.93
N THR A 22 -1.11 -7.69 15.65
CA THR A 22 -0.27 -6.76 14.89
C THR A 22 -1.08 -6.05 13.83
N ARG A 23 -0.76 -4.77 13.58
CA ARG A 23 -1.30 -4.08 12.40
C ARG A 23 -0.62 -4.55 11.11
N GLY A 24 0.63 -5.01 11.17
CA GLY A 24 1.37 -5.55 10.04
C GLY A 24 1.26 -4.68 8.77
N GLY A 25 1.00 -5.32 7.63
CA GLY A 25 0.79 -4.63 6.35
C GLY A 25 -0.48 -3.77 6.28
N ASP A 26 -1.49 -4.05 7.12
CA ASP A 26 -2.73 -3.27 7.14
C ASP A 26 -2.49 -1.82 7.58
N PHE A 27 -1.49 -1.59 8.45
CA PHE A 27 -1.06 -0.23 8.80
C PHE A 27 -0.63 0.56 7.56
N PHE A 28 0.30 0.02 6.76
CA PHE A 28 0.80 0.70 5.56
C PHE A 28 -0.28 0.87 4.50
N TYR A 29 -1.14 -0.14 4.32
CA TYR A 29 -2.30 -0.05 3.43
C TYR A 29 -3.24 1.09 3.84
N ARG A 30 -3.62 1.16 5.12
CA ARG A 30 -4.49 2.23 5.62
C ARG A 30 -3.81 3.60 5.62
N PHE A 31 -2.52 3.65 5.96
CA PHE A 31 -1.73 4.87 5.92
C PHE A 31 -1.65 5.44 4.50
N HIS A 32 -1.52 4.59 3.48
CA HIS A 32 -1.41 5.01 2.08
C HIS A 32 -2.60 5.87 1.60
N TYR A 33 -3.85 5.50 1.94
CA TYR A 33 -5.03 6.21 1.45
C TYR A 33 -5.71 7.11 2.51
N GLN A 34 -5.36 6.98 3.79
CA GLN A 34 -6.02 7.72 4.88
C GLN A 34 -5.04 8.35 5.90
N LEU A 35 -3.74 8.11 5.79
CA LEU A 35 -2.70 8.76 6.60
C LEU A 35 -2.93 8.63 8.12
N GLN A 36 -3.60 7.56 8.56
CA GLN A 36 -4.02 7.34 9.95
C GLN A 36 -4.92 8.46 10.54
N MET A 37 -5.56 9.28 9.69
CA MET A 37 -6.49 10.33 10.11
C MET A 37 -7.95 9.84 10.16
N PRO A 38 -8.84 10.49 10.94
CA PRO A 38 -10.27 10.19 10.88
C PRO A 38 -10.86 10.48 9.49
N TYR A 39 -11.88 9.71 9.11
CA TYR A 39 -12.66 10.00 7.91
C TYR A 39 -13.35 11.37 8.08
N PRO A 40 -13.37 12.25 7.05
CA PRO A 40 -12.90 12.06 5.68
C PRO A 40 -11.50 12.63 5.38
N TRP A 41 -10.84 13.27 6.34
CA TRP A 41 -9.71 14.18 6.11
C TRP A 41 -8.50 13.54 5.44
N GLY A 42 -8.10 12.36 5.89
CA GLY A 42 -6.95 11.67 5.30
C GLY A 42 -7.18 11.25 3.85
N ARG A 43 -8.42 10.86 3.51
CA ARG A 43 -8.80 10.52 2.14
C ARG A 43 -8.82 11.77 1.27
N TRP A 44 -9.35 12.89 1.77
CA TRP A 44 -9.29 14.18 1.06
C TRP A 44 -7.86 14.55 0.70
N LEU A 45 -6.94 14.49 1.68
CA LEU A 45 -5.55 14.87 1.45
C LEU A 45 -4.87 13.95 0.43
N ALA A 46 -5.04 12.62 0.57
CA ALA A 46 -4.47 11.65 -0.37
C ALA A 46 -5.01 11.84 -1.79
N THR A 47 -6.33 12.03 -1.93
CA THR A 47 -6.96 12.22 -3.23
C THR A 47 -6.62 13.57 -3.86
N SER A 48 -6.49 14.64 -3.08
CA SER A 48 -6.00 15.94 -3.58
C SER A 48 -4.56 15.84 -4.07
N ALA A 49 -3.69 15.12 -3.36
CA ALA A 49 -2.32 14.87 -3.81
C ALA A 49 -2.30 14.05 -5.11
N ALA A 50 -3.15 13.03 -5.23
CA ALA A 50 -3.32 12.26 -6.46
C ALA A 50 -3.81 13.14 -7.63
N MET A 51 -4.74 14.08 -7.38
CA MET A 51 -5.21 15.01 -8.41
C MET A 51 -4.10 15.93 -8.91
N VAL A 52 -3.30 16.50 -7.99
CA VAL A 52 -2.14 17.32 -8.35
C VAL A 52 -1.12 16.51 -9.15
N MET A 53 -0.85 15.28 -8.73
CA MET A 53 0.04 14.37 -9.46
C MET A 53 -0.52 14.05 -10.86
N PHE A 54 -1.82 13.81 -10.98
CA PHE A 54 -2.46 13.52 -12.27
C PHE A 54 -2.33 14.70 -13.23
N VAL A 55 -2.66 15.92 -12.77
CA VAL A 55 -2.47 17.14 -13.57
C VAL A 55 -1.01 17.32 -13.96
N ALA A 56 -0.07 17.14 -13.02
CA ALA A 56 1.36 17.25 -13.30
C ALA A 56 1.84 16.23 -14.35
N LEU A 57 1.35 14.99 -14.30
CA LEU A 57 1.67 13.96 -15.30
C LEU A 57 1.15 14.34 -16.69
N ILE A 58 -0.11 14.76 -16.79
CA ILE A 58 -0.71 15.19 -18.08
C ILE A 58 0.01 16.41 -18.63
N THR A 59 0.24 17.42 -17.80
CA THR A 59 1.00 18.62 -18.18
C THR A 59 2.43 18.26 -18.62
N GLY A 60 3.10 17.35 -17.90
CA GLY A 60 4.43 16.87 -18.27
C GLY A 60 4.46 16.20 -19.65
N ILE A 61 3.48 15.35 -19.95
CA ILE A 61 3.33 14.69 -21.25
C ILE A 61 3.12 15.72 -22.38
N ILE A 62 2.27 16.73 -22.14
CA ILE A 62 1.94 17.75 -23.14
C ILE A 62 3.14 18.67 -23.41
N ILE A 63 3.81 19.16 -22.36
CA ILE A 63 4.92 20.11 -22.49
C ILE A 63 6.13 19.43 -23.13
N HIS A 64 6.45 18.21 -22.70
CA HIS A 64 7.64 17.51 -23.16
C HIS A 64 7.38 16.67 -24.42
N LYS A 65 6.94 17.29 -25.53
CA LYS A 65 6.69 16.58 -26.81
C LYS A 65 7.88 15.78 -27.35
N LYS A 66 9.12 16.10 -26.95
CA LYS A 66 10.35 15.40 -27.37
C LYS A 66 10.80 14.28 -26.43
N VAL A 67 10.10 14.04 -25.32
CA VAL A 67 10.52 13.09 -24.28
C VAL A 67 10.73 11.66 -24.83
N PHE A 68 9.90 11.23 -25.78
CA PHE A 68 10.08 9.92 -26.44
C PHE A 68 11.34 9.86 -27.32
N LYS A 69 11.75 10.98 -27.94
CA LYS A 69 12.98 11.04 -28.75
C LYS A 69 14.23 11.11 -27.87
N GLU A 70 14.14 11.83 -26.75
CA GLU A 70 15.22 11.99 -25.77
C GLU A 70 15.44 10.72 -24.93
N PHE A 71 14.42 9.88 -24.75
CA PHE A 71 14.52 8.56 -24.10
C PHE A 71 15.64 7.69 -24.68
N PHE A 72 15.83 7.69 -25.99
CA PHE A 72 16.87 6.90 -26.66
C PHE A 72 18.27 7.52 -26.60
N THR A 73 18.43 8.68 -25.96
CA THR A 73 19.69 9.45 -25.99
C THR A 73 20.37 9.48 -24.62
N PHE A 74 20.78 8.33 -24.08
CA PHE A 74 21.55 8.29 -22.84
C PHE A 74 22.99 8.77 -23.06
N ARG A 75 23.42 9.83 -22.37
CA ARG A 75 24.79 10.37 -22.47
C ARG A 75 25.58 10.10 -21.18
N PRO A 76 26.39 9.04 -21.10
CA PRO A 76 27.15 8.71 -19.90
C PRO A 76 28.27 9.74 -19.62
N ARG A 77 28.72 9.80 -18.35
CA ARG A 77 29.90 10.55 -17.86
C ARG A 77 29.86 12.10 -17.96
N LYS A 78 28.69 12.73 -17.89
CA LYS A 78 28.51 14.20 -17.88
C LYS A 78 27.82 14.74 -16.60
N GLY A 79 28.12 14.15 -15.43
CA GLY A 79 27.69 14.66 -14.12
C GLY A 79 26.18 14.94 -14.05
N GLN A 80 25.80 16.20 -13.80
CA GLN A 80 24.40 16.64 -13.68
C GLN A 80 23.55 16.36 -14.94
N ARG A 81 24.15 16.36 -16.13
CA ARG A 81 23.42 16.08 -17.38
C ARG A 81 23.12 14.59 -17.55
N SER A 82 24.05 13.69 -17.23
CA SER A 82 23.77 12.25 -17.22
C SER A 82 22.72 11.88 -16.18
N TRP A 83 22.65 12.64 -15.08
CA TRP A 83 21.62 12.50 -14.06
C TRP A 83 20.23 12.93 -14.56
N LEU A 84 20.17 14.04 -15.29
CA LEU A 84 18.94 14.52 -15.94
C LEU A 84 18.45 13.53 -17.02
N ASP A 85 19.38 13.00 -17.83
CA ASP A 85 19.06 12.00 -18.85
C ASP A 85 18.54 10.70 -18.21
N GLY A 86 19.14 10.26 -17.09
CA GLY A 86 18.65 9.11 -16.31
C GLY A 86 17.28 9.35 -15.66
N HIS A 87 17.05 10.56 -15.14
CA HIS A 87 15.76 10.97 -14.58
C HIS A 87 14.66 10.96 -15.65
N ASN A 88 14.96 11.45 -16.85
CA ASN A 88 14.04 11.43 -17.99
C ASN A 88 13.77 9.99 -18.47
N ALA A 89 14.81 9.15 -18.57
CA ALA A 89 14.66 7.75 -18.99
C ALA A 89 13.79 6.93 -18.02
N LEU A 90 14.04 7.06 -16.71
CA LEU A 90 13.19 6.46 -15.67
C LEU A 90 11.78 7.06 -15.69
N GLY A 91 11.67 8.36 -15.95
CA GLY A 91 10.43 9.09 -16.18
C GLY A 91 9.51 8.40 -17.17
N VAL A 92 10.01 8.20 -18.40
CA VAL A 92 9.24 7.61 -19.50
C VAL A 92 8.91 6.15 -19.26
N LEU A 93 9.89 5.36 -18.80
CA LEU A 93 9.71 3.92 -18.62
C LEU A 93 8.56 3.61 -17.65
N VAL A 94 8.47 4.38 -16.55
CA VAL A 94 7.48 4.15 -15.50
C VAL A 94 6.23 5.01 -15.70
N LEU A 95 6.18 5.87 -16.71
CA LEU A 95 5.06 6.77 -16.96
C LEU A 95 3.70 6.04 -17.09
N PRO A 96 3.57 4.93 -17.85
CA PRO A 96 2.28 4.24 -17.96
C PRO A 96 1.78 3.72 -16.61
N PHE A 97 2.70 3.22 -15.78
CA PHE A 97 2.38 2.77 -14.43
C PHE A 97 1.95 3.92 -13.52
N HIS A 98 2.66 5.05 -13.54
CA HIS A 98 2.29 6.23 -12.75
C HIS A 98 0.93 6.81 -13.16
N LEU A 99 0.67 6.88 -14.47
CA LEU A 99 -0.61 7.35 -14.97
C LEU A 99 -1.74 6.41 -14.53
N MET A 100 -1.53 5.11 -14.69
CA MET A 100 -2.48 4.08 -14.25
C MET A 100 -2.76 4.16 -12.75
N ILE A 101 -1.72 4.16 -11.90
CA ILE A 101 -1.90 4.12 -10.44
C ILE A 101 -2.52 5.41 -9.91
N THR A 102 -2.17 6.56 -10.50
CA THR A 102 -2.73 7.86 -10.10
C THR A 102 -4.19 7.96 -10.53
N TYR A 103 -4.51 7.64 -11.79
CA TYR A 103 -5.88 7.72 -12.29
C TYR A 103 -6.82 6.75 -11.58
N SER A 104 -6.40 5.50 -11.40
CA SER A 104 -7.18 4.49 -10.68
C SER A 104 -7.47 4.91 -9.24
N SER A 105 -6.55 5.59 -8.54
CA SER A 105 -6.81 6.12 -7.20
C SER A 105 -7.95 7.15 -7.17
N LEU A 106 -8.06 8.00 -8.19
CA LEU A 106 -9.14 8.98 -8.33
C LEU A 106 -10.47 8.30 -8.61
N VAL A 107 -10.47 7.23 -9.40
CA VAL A 107 -11.66 6.41 -9.67
C VAL A 107 -12.17 5.73 -8.39
N ILE A 108 -11.28 5.20 -7.55
CA ILE A 108 -11.65 4.58 -6.27
C ILE A 108 -12.40 5.56 -5.35
N PHE A 109 -11.99 6.83 -5.36
CA PHE A 109 -12.62 7.91 -4.60
C PHE A 109 -13.55 8.80 -5.45
N MET A 110 -14.11 8.30 -6.55
CA MET A 110 -14.91 9.12 -7.48
C MET A 110 -16.09 9.84 -6.81
N SER A 111 -16.76 9.18 -5.86
CA SER A 111 -17.89 9.77 -5.12
C SER A 111 -17.48 10.92 -4.20
N MET A 112 -16.20 11.03 -3.90
CA MET A 112 -15.61 12.10 -3.11
C MET A 112 -15.14 13.27 -3.99
N VAL A 113 -14.56 12.97 -5.15
CA VAL A 113 -13.99 13.97 -6.07
C VAL A 113 -15.04 14.58 -6.99
N MET A 114 -15.96 13.77 -7.50
CA MET A 114 -16.99 14.17 -8.46
C MET A 114 -18.37 13.60 -8.07
N PRO A 115 -18.95 14.03 -6.93
CA PRO A 115 -20.26 13.56 -6.50
C PRO A 115 -21.41 14.07 -7.39
N ALA A 116 -21.22 15.17 -8.12
CA ALA A 116 -22.29 15.88 -8.80
C ALA A 116 -23.06 15.01 -9.81
N SER A 117 -22.37 14.15 -10.56
CA SER A 117 -23.02 13.23 -11.52
C SER A 117 -23.83 12.13 -10.86
N ILE A 118 -23.44 11.72 -9.64
CA ILE A 118 -24.19 10.76 -8.83
C ILE A 118 -25.42 11.47 -8.25
N LEU A 119 -25.21 12.63 -7.63
CA LEU A 119 -26.27 13.39 -6.96
C LEU A 119 -27.29 14.01 -7.94
N SER A 120 -26.99 14.08 -9.24
CA SER A 120 -27.96 14.49 -10.25
C SER A 120 -28.96 13.39 -10.62
N GLN A 121 -28.64 12.12 -10.34
CA GLN A 121 -29.51 10.97 -10.64
C GLN A 121 -30.03 10.26 -9.38
N TYR A 122 -29.35 10.42 -8.25
CA TYR A 122 -29.65 9.74 -6.99
C TYR A 122 -29.75 10.75 -5.84
N ASP A 123 -30.71 10.54 -4.94
CA ASP A 123 -30.86 11.38 -3.74
C ASP A 123 -29.62 11.35 -2.83
N THR A 124 -28.93 10.21 -2.80
CA THR A 124 -27.72 10.02 -1.98
C THR A 124 -26.71 9.13 -2.71
N VAL A 125 -25.43 9.33 -2.41
CA VAL A 125 -24.34 8.45 -2.90
C VAL A 125 -24.56 6.99 -2.47
N GLN A 126 -25.18 6.76 -1.32
CA GLN A 126 -25.51 5.44 -0.79
C GLN A 126 -26.60 4.74 -1.61
N ALA A 127 -27.55 5.48 -2.18
CA ALA A 127 -28.53 4.91 -3.09
C ALA A 127 -27.84 4.35 -4.36
N PHE A 128 -26.92 5.12 -4.94
CA PHE A 128 -26.10 4.66 -6.06
C PHE A 128 -25.33 3.37 -5.74
N TYR A 129 -24.62 3.32 -4.60
CA TYR A 129 -23.86 2.11 -4.25
C TYR A 129 -24.75 0.88 -3.96
N ARG A 130 -25.97 1.07 -3.45
CA ARG A 130 -26.92 -0.03 -3.25
C ARG A 130 -27.41 -0.63 -4.57
N GLU A 131 -27.64 0.21 -5.56
CA GLU A 131 -28.02 -0.23 -6.91
C GLU A 131 -26.82 -0.86 -7.65
N ALA A 132 -25.65 -0.22 -7.59
CA ALA A 132 -24.45 -0.69 -8.29
C ALA A 132 -23.87 -1.98 -7.70
N TYR A 133 -24.02 -2.20 -6.39
CA TYR A 133 -23.55 -3.40 -5.69
C TYR A 133 -24.69 -4.03 -4.89
N PRO A 134 -25.64 -4.70 -5.56
CA PRO A 134 -26.75 -5.32 -4.87
C PRO A 134 -26.22 -6.39 -3.93
N THR A 135 -26.48 -6.24 -2.64
CA THR A 135 -26.17 -7.27 -1.65
C THR A 135 -27.40 -8.16 -1.50
N PRO A 136 -27.26 -9.50 -1.53
CA PRO A 136 -28.39 -10.39 -1.29
C PRO A 136 -29.09 -10.03 0.03
N GLU A 137 -30.42 -9.96 0.00
CA GLU A 137 -31.20 -9.61 1.17
C GLU A 137 -30.99 -10.66 2.27
N MET A 138 -30.49 -10.22 3.43
CA MET A 138 -30.39 -11.08 4.60
C MET A 138 -31.78 -11.19 5.24
N LEU A 139 -32.38 -12.37 5.11
CA LEU A 139 -33.64 -12.68 5.79
C LEU A 139 -33.47 -12.53 7.30
N LYS A 140 -34.47 -11.95 7.96
CA LYS A 140 -34.52 -11.91 9.42
C LYS A 140 -34.74 -13.33 9.95
N ARG A 141 -34.03 -13.69 11.01
CA ARG A 141 -34.17 -14.99 11.67
C ARG A 141 -35.62 -15.17 12.14
N GLU A 142 -36.28 -16.25 11.73
CA GLU A 142 -37.67 -16.54 12.11
C GLU A 142 -37.78 -17.31 13.44
N GLY A 143 -36.69 -17.94 13.89
CA GLY A 143 -36.67 -18.74 15.12
C GLY A 143 -37.23 -20.15 14.94
N LYS A 144 -37.51 -20.57 13.71
CA LYS A 144 -37.95 -21.93 13.40
C LYS A 144 -36.73 -22.80 13.10
N PRO A 145 -36.44 -23.84 13.89
CA PRO A 145 -35.29 -24.69 13.66
C PRO A 145 -35.38 -25.43 12.32
N ALA A 146 -34.31 -25.38 11.52
CA ALA A 146 -34.15 -26.21 10.33
C ALA A 146 -32.70 -26.66 10.21
N PRO A 147 -32.43 -27.92 9.81
CA PRO A 147 -31.07 -28.38 9.61
C PRO A 147 -30.42 -27.64 8.43
N LEU A 148 -29.15 -27.29 8.58
CA LEU A 148 -28.36 -26.74 7.48
C LEU A 148 -28.02 -27.86 6.49
N VAL A 149 -28.33 -27.67 5.22
CA VAL A 149 -27.95 -28.58 4.14
C VAL A 149 -26.43 -28.67 4.04
N ALA A 150 -25.92 -29.83 3.63
CA ALA A 150 -24.49 -30.02 3.37
C ALA A 150 -23.97 -28.97 2.38
N LEU A 151 -22.86 -28.31 2.72
CA LEU A 151 -22.31 -27.23 1.90
C LEU A 151 -21.59 -27.74 0.65
N ALA A 152 -21.01 -28.94 0.69
CA ALA A 152 -20.21 -29.46 -0.42
C ALA A 152 -20.98 -29.59 -1.75
N PRO A 153 -22.22 -30.12 -1.78
CA PRO A 153 -23.03 -30.10 -3.00
C PRO A 153 -23.28 -28.70 -3.56
N LEU A 154 -23.51 -27.69 -2.70
CA LEU A 154 -23.74 -26.31 -3.12
C LEU A 154 -22.48 -25.70 -3.73
N VAL A 155 -21.32 -25.97 -3.12
CA VAL A 155 -20.01 -25.57 -3.65
C VAL A 155 -19.75 -26.19 -5.02
N ASN A 156 -20.05 -27.49 -5.20
CA ASN A 156 -19.90 -28.16 -6.50
C ASN A 156 -20.84 -27.58 -7.55
N ALA A 157 -22.09 -27.28 -7.18
CA ALA A 157 -23.05 -26.64 -8.08
C ALA A 157 -22.60 -25.23 -8.50
N ALA A 158 -22.02 -24.46 -7.59
CA ALA A 158 -21.44 -23.15 -7.90
C ALA A 158 -20.21 -23.26 -8.81
N ASN A 159 -19.29 -24.19 -8.52
CA ASN A 159 -18.10 -24.43 -9.35
C ASN A 159 -18.46 -24.85 -10.78
N ALA A 160 -19.55 -25.60 -10.96
CA ALA A 160 -20.03 -26.01 -12.29
C ALA A 160 -20.63 -24.85 -13.11
N LYS A 161 -21.06 -23.76 -12.45
CA LYS A 161 -21.62 -22.58 -13.09
C LYS A 161 -20.56 -21.52 -13.45
N TRP A 162 -19.45 -21.45 -12.72
CA TRP A 162 -18.42 -20.43 -12.94
C TRP A 162 -17.27 -20.96 -13.79
N ASP A 163 -16.92 -20.25 -14.86
CA ASP A 163 -15.83 -20.61 -15.78
C ASP A 163 -14.45 -20.69 -15.10
N SER A 164 -14.23 -19.94 -14.00
CA SER A 164 -13.00 -19.96 -13.19
C SER A 164 -12.90 -21.21 -12.27
N GLY A 165 -14.00 -21.93 -12.09
CA GLY A 165 -14.06 -23.26 -11.47
C GLY A 165 -13.92 -23.34 -9.94
N GLN A 166 -13.83 -22.23 -9.19
CA GLN A 166 -13.64 -22.28 -7.73
C GLN A 166 -14.41 -21.21 -6.94
N VAL A 167 -15.11 -21.65 -5.89
CA VAL A 167 -15.68 -20.80 -4.83
C VAL A 167 -14.55 -20.26 -3.95
N GLY A 168 -14.46 -18.93 -3.84
CA GLY A 168 -13.46 -18.24 -3.01
C GLY A 168 -13.94 -17.97 -1.58
N ARG A 169 -15.25 -17.81 -1.38
CA ARG A 169 -15.83 -17.52 -0.05
C ARG A 169 -17.20 -18.15 0.12
N VAL A 170 -17.43 -18.68 1.32
CA VAL A 170 -18.73 -19.19 1.78
C VAL A 170 -19.19 -18.35 2.96
N ILE A 171 -20.41 -17.83 2.89
CA ILE A 171 -21.04 -17.08 3.97
C ILE A 171 -22.36 -17.77 4.31
N VAL A 172 -22.50 -18.21 5.56
CA VAL A 172 -23.73 -18.84 6.06
C VAL A 172 -24.43 -17.85 6.99
N ASN A 173 -25.62 -17.42 6.61
CA ASN A 173 -26.48 -16.58 7.44
C ASN A 173 -27.52 -17.44 8.16
N ASN A 174 -27.90 -17.03 9.38
CA ASN A 174 -28.89 -17.69 10.23
C ASN A 174 -28.74 -19.24 10.29
N PRO A 175 -27.55 -19.79 10.60
CA PRO A 175 -27.39 -21.24 10.68
C PRO A 175 -28.38 -21.85 11.69
N GLY A 176 -28.95 -23.01 11.32
CA GLY A 176 -29.92 -23.76 12.13
C GLY A 176 -31.35 -23.20 12.13
N ASP A 177 -31.69 -22.30 11.20
CA ASP A 177 -33.01 -21.67 11.07
C ASP A 177 -33.61 -21.94 9.69
N SER A 178 -34.94 -21.90 9.56
CA SER A 178 -35.62 -22.04 8.26
C SER A 178 -35.27 -20.93 7.27
N THR A 179 -34.81 -19.77 7.78
CA THR A 179 -34.32 -18.63 6.98
C THR A 179 -32.82 -18.69 6.69
N ALA A 180 -32.15 -19.82 6.95
CA ALA A 180 -30.74 -19.98 6.64
C ALA A 180 -30.48 -19.72 5.14
N THR A 181 -29.43 -18.96 4.84
CA THR A 181 -28.96 -18.77 3.46
C THR A 181 -27.48 -19.06 3.36
N VAL A 182 -27.08 -19.67 2.26
CA VAL A 182 -25.68 -19.96 1.91
C VAL A 182 -25.32 -19.11 0.71
N LEU A 183 -24.48 -18.12 0.93
CA LEU A 183 -23.97 -17.23 -0.11
C LEU A 183 -22.57 -17.68 -0.51
N LEU A 184 -22.41 -18.03 -1.79
CA LEU A 184 -21.15 -18.42 -2.39
C LEU A 184 -20.68 -17.31 -3.31
N THR A 185 -19.40 -16.92 -3.23
CA THR A 185 -18.77 -16.00 -4.19
C THR A 185 -17.62 -16.68 -4.91
N CYS A 186 -17.39 -16.29 -6.16
CA CYS A 186 -16.28 -16.80 -6.96
C CYS A 186 -14.93 -16.46 -6.34
N ASP A 187 -13.92 -17.31 -6.53
CA ASP A 187 -12.53 -16.95 -6.32
C ASP A 187 -12.08 -16.03 -7.47
N ASP A 188 -11.60 -14.83 -7.13
CA ASP A 188 -11.13 -13.84 -8.08
C ASP A 188 -9.60 -13.68 -8.04
N LYS A 189 -8.89 -14.61 -7.40
CA LYS A 189 -7.42 -14.68 -7.45
C LYS A 189 -6.94 -14.71 -8.90
N GLY A 190 -6.00 -13.82 -9.21
CA GLY A 190 -5.44 -13.68 -10.56
C GLY A 190 -6.29 -12.85 -11.53
N SER A 191 -7.52 -12.45 -11.16
CA SER A 191 -8.35 -11.56 -11.98
C SER A 191 -8.05 -10.09 -11.71
N ILE A 192 -7.81 -9.31 -12.78
CA ILE A 192 -7.69 -7.85 -12.71
C ILE A 192 -9.02 -7.20 -12.30
N VAL A 193 -10.15 -7.84 -12.60
CA VAL A 193 -11.49 -7.35 -12.27
C VAL A 193 -12.01 -8.18 -11.11
N PRO A 194 -11.96 -7.68 -9.86
CA PRO A 194 -12.44 -8.44 -8.71
C PRO A 194 -13.92 -8.77 -8.83
N ASP A 195 -14.31 -9.95 -8.37
CA ASP A 195 -15.70 -10.41 -8.45
C ASP A 195 -16.52 -9.89 -7.25
N ARG A 196 -16.63 -8.56 -7.13
CA ARG A 196 -17.48 -7.90 -6.12
C ARG A 196 -18.95 -7.93 -6.49
N GLY A 197 -19.63 -9.03 -6.15
CA GLY A 197 -21.08 -9.16 -6.29
C GLY A 197 -21.55 -10.32 -7.15
N GLY A 198 -20.65 -11.06 -7.81
CA GLY A 198 -21.01 -12.35 -8.43
C GLY A 198 -21.22 -13.35 -7.31
N ALA A 199 -22.48 -13.62 -6.98
CA ALA A 199 -22.78 -14.47 -5.86
C ALA A 199 -24.02 -15.32 -6.12
N LEU A 200 -23.91 -16.60 -5.76
CA LEU A 200 -25.01 -17.55 -5.80
C LEU A 200 -25.55 -17.69 -4.38
N THR A 201 -26.83 -17.40 -4.21
CA THR A 201 -27.51 -17.51 -2.91
C THR A 201 -28.37 -18.75 -2.93
N PHE A 202 -28.09 -19.70 -2.04
CA PHE A 202 -28.88 -20.91 -1.84
C PHE A 202 -29.66 -20.84 -0.53
N SER A 203 -30.80 -21.52 -0.48
CA SER A 203 -31.47 -21.79 0.78
C SER A 203 -30.62 -22.75 1.60
N GLY A 204 -30.30 -22.37 2.83
CA GLY A 204 -29.61 -23.24 3.77
C GLY A 204 -30.49 -24.37 4.29
N ALA A 205 -31.82 -24.28 4.16
CA ALA A 205 -32.76 -25.30 4.62
C ALA A 205 -33.11 -26.33 3.51
N SER A 206 -33.25 -25.88 2.25
CA SER A 206 -33.64 -26.78 1.15
C SER A 206 -32.54 -27.03 0.11
N GLY A 207 -31.48 -26.20 0.08
CA GLY A 207 -30.45 -26.24 -0.95
C GLY A 207 -30.88 -25.63 -2.29
N ALA A 208 -32.10 -25.13 -2.41
CA ALA A 208 -32.59 -24.51 -3.65
C ALA A 208 -31.85 -23.19 -3.94
N LEU A 209 -31.54 -22.93 -5.21
CA LEU A 209 -31.00 -21.64 -5.64
C LEU A 209 -32.08 -20.57 -5.50
N LEU A 210 -31.81 -19.55 -4.69
CA LEU A 210 -32.74 -18.45 -4.41
C LEU A 210 -32.48 -17.24 -5.30
N ASN A 211 -31.21 -16.91 -5.51
CA ASN A 211 -30.83 -15.73 -6.28
C ASN A 211 -29.48 -15.95 -6.98
N GLU A 212 -29.39 -15.40 -8.19
CA GLU A 212 -28.21 -15.33 -9.03
C GLU A 212 -28.04 -13.86 -9.40
N VAL A 213 -26.99 -13.22 -8.88
CA VAL A 213 -26.76 -11.80 -9.15
C VAL A 213 -26.45 -11.63 -10.65
N PRO A 214 -27.17 -10.75 -11.38
CA PRO A 214 -27.01 -10.61 -12.83
C PRO A 214 -25.62 -10.11 -13.24
N GLU A 215 -25.32 -10.25 -14.54
CA GLU A 215 -24.10 -9.72 -15.15
C GLU A 215 -23.95 -8.21 -14.90
N ARG A 216 -22.71 -7.79 -14.65
CA ARG A 216 -22.42 -6.41 -14.28
C ARG A 216 -22.45 -5.48 -15.49
N PRO A 217 -22.95 -4.25 -15.35
CA PRO A 217 -22.80 -3.22 -16.37
C PRO A 217 -21.31 -2.97 -16.70
N VAL A 218 -21.01 -2.68 -17.97
CA VAL A 218 -19.64 -2.42 -18.45
C VAL A 218 -18.93 -1.34 -17.64
N ALA A 219 -19.64 -0.27 -17.24
CA ALA A 219 -19.07 0.78 -16.41
C ALA A 219 -18.54 0.26 -15.06
N LEU A 220 -19.25 -0.70 -14.44
CA LEU A 220 -18.86 -1.32 -13.19
C LEU A 220 -17.65 -2.26 -13.38
N LEU A 221 -17.57 -2.94 -14.52
CA LEU A 221 -16.40 -3.76 -14.90
C LEU A 221 -15.16 -2.89 -15.06
N ILE A 222 -15.27 -1.74 -15.74
CA ILE A 222 -14.16 -0.78 -15.90
C ILE A 222 -13.71 -0.24 -14.54
N SER A 223 -14.64 0.21 -13.70
CA SER A 223 -14.32 0.71 -12.34
C SER A 223 -13.67 -0.36 -11.47
N SER A 224 -14.17 -1.60 -11.53
CA SER A 224 -13.62 -2.74 -10.80
C SER A 224 -12.23 -3.13 -11.32
N GLY A 225 -12.00 -3.06 -12.63
CA GLY A 225 -10.69 -3.24 -13.23
C GLY A 225 -9.68 -2.18 -12.79
N MET A 226 -10.08 -0.91 -12.73
CA MET A 226 -9.24 0.17 -12.18
C MET A 226 -8.92 -0.08 -10.72
N TYR A 227 -9.89 -0.52 -9.91
CA TYR A 227 -9.66 -0.93 -8.53
C TYR A 227 -8.64 -2.07 -8.45
N GLY A 228 -8.83 -3.14 -9.24
CA GLY A 228 -7.94 -4.31 -9.20
C GLY A 228 -6.54 -4.02 -9.71
N LEU A 229 -6.39 -3.17 -10.74
CA LEU A 229 -5.10 -2.62 -11.18
C LEU A 229 -4.42 -1.82 -10.07
N HIS A 230 -5.17 -1.02 -9.31
CA HIS A 230 -4.59 -0.21 -8.24
C HIS A 230 -4.11 -1.05 -7.06
N VAL A 231 -4.94 -2.01 -6.62
CA VAL A 231 -4.66 -2.82 -5.43
C VAL A 231 -3.72 -3.98 -5.73
N GLY A 232 -3.70 -4.47 -6.98
CA GLY A 232 -2.73 -5.48 -7.43
C GLY A 232 -2.95 -6.87 -6.84
N HIS A 233 -4.15 -7.23 -6.38
CA HIS A 233 -4.44 -8.57 -5.84
C HIS A 233 -4.16 -9.70 -6.84
N PHE A 234 -4.36 -9.44 -8.13
CA PHE A 234 -4.10 -10.38 -9.22
C PHE A 234 -2.61 -10.63 -9.47
N ALA A 235 -1.72 -9.79 -8.91
CA ALA A 235 -0.31 -9.83 -9.24
C ALA A 235 0.36 -11.06 -8.61
N GLU A 236 0.93 -11.90 -9.49
CA GLU A 236 1.91 -12.93 -9.14
C GLU A 236 3.23 -12.30 -8.67
N PRO A 237 4.14 -13.06 -8.02
CA PRO A 237 5.35 -12.52 -7.40
C PRO A 237 6.18 -11.59 -8.29
N LEU A 238 6.38 -11.92 -9.57
CA LEU A 238 7.11 -11.07 -10.52
C LEU A 238 6.45 -9.70 -10.69
N LEU A 239 5.13 -9.68 -10.88
CA LEU A 239 4.40 -8.43 -11.08
C LEU A 239 4.36 -7.60 -9.79
N ARG A 240 4.29 -8.22 -8.61
CA ARG A 240 4.43 -7.52 -7.32
C ARG A 240 5.78 -6.81 -7.21
N TRP A 241 6.85 -7.47 -7.64
CA TRP A 241 8.18 -6.85 -7.69
C TRP A 241 8.25 -5.69 -8.69
N MET A 242 7.59 -5.79 -9.84
CA MET A 242 7.50 -4.69 -10.79
C MET A 242 6.75 -3.49 -10.18
N TYR A 243 5.61 -3.72 -9.52
CA TYR A 243 4.86 -2.67 -8.81
C TYR A 243 5.73 -1.99 -7.74
N PHE A 244 6.45 -2.80 -6.96
CA PHE A 244 7.38 -2.29 -5.95
C PHE A 244 8.50 -1.44 -6.57
N ILE A 245 9.20 -1.94 -7.58
CA ILE A 245 10.30 -1.23 -8.25
C ILE A 245 9.80 0.07 -8.89
N PHE A 246 8.65 0.04 -9.55
CA PHE A 246 8.06 1.21 -10.18
C PHE A 246 7.61 2.26 -9.14
N GLY A 247 7.04 1.83 -8.01
CA GLY A 247 6.75 2.71 -6.89
C GLY A 247 7.99 3.36 -6.27
N VAL A 248 9.07 2.59 -6.09
CA VAL A 248 10.37 3.11 -5.63
C VAL A 248 10.96 4.09 -6.65
N ALA A 249 10.89 3.78 -7.94
CA ALA A 249 11.36 4.66 -9.01
C ALA A 249 10.60 5.99 -9.04
N GLY A 250 9.27 5.96 -8.84
CA GLY A 250 8.44 7.15 -8.70
C GLY A 250 8.84 8.03 -7.51
N THR A 251 9.00 7.39 -6.36
CA THR A 251 9.44 8.07 -5.13
C THR A 251 10.83 8.69 -5.31
N ALA A 252 11.76 7.96 -5.92
CA ALA A 252 13.10 8.45 -6.23
C ALA A 252 13.07 9.64 -7.20
N MET A 253 12.23 9.60 -8.24
CA MET A 253 12.06 10.69 -9.19
C MET A 253 11.57 11.97 -8.49
N ILE A 254 10.49 11.89 -7.72
CA ILE A 254 9.96 13.04 -6.97
C ILE A 254 11.02 13.56 -5.98
N GLY A 255 11.60 12.67 -5.18
CA GLY A 255 12.57 13.05 -4.16
C GLY A 255 13.83 13.70 -4.73
N THR A 256 14.35 13.16 -5.83
CA THR A 256 15.55 13.72 -6.48
C THR A 256 15.28 15.05 -7.17
N GLY A 257 14.09 15.23 -7.75
CA GLY A 257 13.63 16.53 -8.25
C GLY A 257 13.61 17.61 -7.15
N LEU A 258 13.08 17.28 -5.97
CA LEU A 258 13.04 18.18 -4.81
C LEU A 258 14.44 18.54 -4.30
N VAL A 259 15.33 17.56 -4.17
CA VAL A 259 16.72 17.79 -3.73
C VAL A 259 17.49 18.64 -4.74
N MET A 260 17.34 18.38 -6.05
CA MET A 260 17.99 19.18 -7.10
C MET A 260 17.47 20.62 -7.13
N TRP A 261 16.16 20.81 -6.99
CA TRP A 261 15.55 22.13 -6.93
C TRP A 261 16.07 22.92 -5.72
N LEU A 262 16.10 22.29 -4.54
CA LEU A 262 16.60 22.89 -3.31
C LEU A 262 18.07 23.30 -3.46
N GLY A 263 18.93 22.42 -3.96
CA GLY A 263 20.35 22.73 -4.16
C GLY A 263 20.58 23.91 -5.10
N LYS A 264 19.82 24.00 -6.21
CA LYS A 264 19.89 25.15 -7.13
C LYS A 264 19.45 26.46 -6.46
N ARG A 265 18.42 26.42 -5.61
CA ARG A 265 17.93 27.59 -4.87
C ARG A 265 18.90 28.02 -3.79
N GLN A 266 19.46 27.09 -3.03
CA GLN A 266 20.48 27.36 -2.01
C GLN A 266 21.71 28.06 -2.62
N LEU A 267 22.18 27.65 -3.81
CA LEU A 267 23.30 28.31 -4.49
C LEU A 267 23.03 29.77 -4.87
N LYS A 268 21.77 30.13 -5.18
CA LYS A 268 21.40 31.53 -5.47
C LYS A 268 21.47 32.40 -4.22
N HIS A 269 21.05 31.87 -3.07
CA HIS A 269 21.05 32.56 -1.79
C HIS A 269 22.38 32.44 -1.02
N ALA A 270 23.30 31.58 -1.45
CA ALA A 270 24.64 31.50 -0.87
C ALA A 270 25.39 32.84 -0.97
N LYS A 271 25.08 33.65 -1.99
CA LYS A 271 25.63 35.00 -2.17
C LYS A 271 25.13 36.02 -1.15
N THR A 272 23.98 35.77 -0.50
CA THR A 272 23.36 36.68 0.47
C THR A 272 23.63 36.27 1.93
N GLY A 273 24.35 35.17 2.18
CA GLY A 273 24.75 34.71 3.52
C GLY A 273 23.63 34.15 4.40
N VAL A 274 22.36 34.46 4.12
CA VAL A 274 21.19 34.00 4.87
C VAL A 274 20.36 33.03 4.04
N LEU A 275 20.03 31.86 4.61
CA LEU A 275 19.08 30.91 4.02
C LEU A 275 17.65 31.29 4.46
N PRO A 276 16.73 31.58 3.52
CA PRO A 276 15.32 31.81 3.84
C PRO A 276 14.69 30.67 4.63
N LEU A 277 13.77 30.99 5.55
CA LEU A 277 13.05 30.01 6.37
C LEU A 277 12.32 28.97 5.52
N GLU A 278 11.74 29.38 4.39
CA GLU A 278 11.07 28.49 3.43
C GLU A 278 12.00 27.39 2.89
N LEU A 279 13.24 27.75 2.53
CA LEU A 279 14.21 26.79 2.02
C LEU A 279 14.71 25.86 3.13
N ARG A 280 14.83 26.37 4.36
CA ARG A 280 15.14 25.54 5.53
C ARG A 280 14.01 24.57 5.84
N LEU A 281 12.76 25.00 5.75
CA LEU A 281 11.59 24.15 5.92
C LEU A 281 11.57 23.02 4.89
N VAL A 282 11.77 23.34 3.60
CA VAL A 282 11.85 22.33 2.53
C VAL A 282 13.01 21.36 2.76
N GLU A 283 14.17 21.84 3.22
CA GLU A 283 15.30 20.98 3.56
C GLU A 283 14.95 19.97 4.66
N VAL A 284 14.35 20.45 5.76
CA VAL A 284 13.92 19.63 6.90
C VAL A 284 12.88 18.60 6.47
N LEU A 285 11.86 19.03 5.71
CA LEU A 285 10.82 18.14 5.21
C LEU A 285 11.36 17.09 4.25
N ASN A 286 12.33 17.43 3.39
CA ASN A 286 12.99 16.44 2.52
C ASN A 286 13.75 15.38 3.32
N ILE A 287 14.47 15.79 4.38
CA ILE A 287 15.18 14.87 5.27
C ILE A 287 14.18 13.98 6.04
N ALA A 288 13.16 14.56 6.64
CA ALA A 288 12.19 13.78 7.40
C ALA A 288 11.32 12.85 6.52
N SER A 289 10.95 13.28 5.30
CA SER A 289 10.09 12.48 4.41
C SER A 289 10.83 11.36 3.69
N MET A 290 12.14 11.50 3.44
CA MET A 290 12.92 10.48 2.73
C MET A 290 13.63 9.54 3.72
N PRO A 291 14.81 9.86 4.31
CA PRO A 291 15.45 8.97 5.27
C PRO A 291 14.70 8.85 6.60
N GLY A 292 14.02 9.91 7.06
CA GLY A 292 13.22 9.86 8.28
C GLY A 292 12.06 8.86 8.22
N LEU A 293 11.35 8.81 7.08
CA LEU A 293 10.30 7.81 6.86
C LEU A 293 10.87 6.39 6.83
N MET A 294 12.05 6.19 6.23
CA MET A 294 12.73 4.89 6.23
C MET A 294 13.07 4.42 7.65
N ILE A 295 13.54 5.32 8.52
CA ILE A 295 13.73 5.02 9.94
C ILE A 295 12.41 4.63 10.61
N ALA A 296 11.33 5.35 10.34
CA ALA A 296 10.02 5.06 10.92
C ALA A 296 9.51 3.66 10.51
N VAL A 297 9.61 3.32 9.21
CA VAL A 297 9.28 1.98 8.68
C VAL A 297 10.11 0.90 9.36
N ALA A 298 11.44 1.07 9.44
CA ALA A 298 12.30 0.12 10.12
C ALA A 298 11.92 -0.02 11.61
N SER A 299 11.66 1.09 12.29
CA SER A 299 11.28 1.11 13.71
C SER A 299 9.96 0.38 13.97
N PHE A 300 9.00 0.44 13.03
CA PHE A 300 7.77 -0.36 13.08
C PHE A 300 8.09 -1.87 13.04
N PHE A 301 9.00 -2.29 12.15
CA PHE A 301 9.43 -3.69 12.09
C PHE A 301 10.16 -4.13 13.36
N TRP A 302 11.04 -3.28 13.90
CA TRP A 302 11.71 -3.54 15.17
C TRP A 302 10.71 -3.66 16.33
N ALA A 303 9.74 -2.76 16.43
CA ALA A 303 8.67 -2.83 17.43
C ALA A 303 7.89 -4.14 17.32
N ASN A 304 7.59 -4.60 16.10
CA ASN A 304 6.92 -5.87 15.88
C ASN A 304 7.73 -7.10 16.35
N ARG A 305 9.06 -7.01 16.44
CA ARG A 305 9.90 -8.11 16.97
C ARG A 305 10.10 -8.00 18.48
N LEU A 306 10.27 -6.78 18.98
CA LEU A 306 10.65 -6.53 20.38
C LEU A 306 9.46 -6.45 21.34
N LEU A 307 8.27 -6.06 20.88
CA LEU A 307 7.09 -5.98 21.73
C LEU A 307 6.60 -7.39 22.14
N PRO A 308 6.49 -7.70 23.44
CA PRO A 308 6.00 -8.98 23.93
C PRO A 308 4.60 -9.31 23.40
N SER A 309 4.32 -10.59 23.17
CA SER A 309 3.04 -11.06 22.61
C SER A 309 1.82 -10.73 23.47
N GLY A 310 1.98 -10.74 24.81
CA GLY A 310 0.90 -10.42 25.76
C GLY A 310 0.70 -8.93 26.04
N PHE A 311 1.41 -8.04 25.35
CA PHE A 311 1.34 -6.60 25.61
C PHE A 311 -0.01 -6.02 25.20
N THR A 312 -0.75 -5.40 26.12
CA THR A 312 -2.06 -4.83 25.83
C THR A 312 -1.95 -3.69 24.83
N GLY A 313 -2.76 -3.73 23.76
CA GLY A 313 -2.72 -2.72 22.70
C GLY A 313 -1.44 -2.75 21.86
N ARG A 314 -0.75 -3.91 21.81
CA ARG A 314 0.50 -4.10 21.06
C ARG A 314 0.45 -3.54 19.64
N ALA A 315 -0.62 -3.84 18.90
CA ALA A 315 -0.79 -3.38 17.53
C ALA A 315 -0.79 -1.84 17.40
N ASP A 316 -1.37 -1.12 18.36
CA ASP A 316 -1.39 0.35 18.36
C ASP A 316 -0.05 0.95 18.82
N TRP A 317 0.70 0.22 19.64
CA TRP A 317 2.07 0.58 20.00
C TRP A 317 3.04 0.48 18.83
N GLU A 318 2.88 -0.49 17.93
CA GLU A 318 3.67 -0.56 16.68
C GLU A 318 3.53 0.75 15.88
N VAL A 319 2.29 1.24 15.76
CA VAL A 319 1.97 2.51 15.08
C VAL A 319 2.52 3.71 15.84
N SER A 320 2.43 3.70 17.17
CA SER A 320 2.95 4.78 18.01
C SER A 320 4.46 4.92 17.91
N VAL A 321 5.20 3.80 17.87
CA VAL A 321 6.65 3.79 17.63
C VAL A 321 6.99 4.36 16.26
N PHE A 322 6.26 3.96 15.22
CA PHE A 322 6.44 4.52 13.87
C PHE A 322 6.34 6.05 13.86
N PHE A 323 5.26 6.62 14.39
CA PHE A 323 5.06 8.08 14.39
C PHE A 323 6.02 8.81 15.34
N THR A 324 6.39 8.19 16.46
CA THR A 324 7.36 8.77 17.40
C THR A 324 8.74 8.88 16.75
N CYS A 325 9.23 7.79 16.15
CA CYS A 325 10.51 7.80 15.42
C CYS A 325 10.48 8.76 14.23
N TRP A 326 9.35 8.87 13.54
CA TRP A 326 9.21 9.83 12.45
C TRP A 326 9.23 11.29 12.94
N ALA A 327 8.52 11.61 14.03
CA ALA A 327 8.54 12.93 14.65
C ALA A 327 9.94 13.29 15.17
N LEU A 328 10.64 12.35 15.81
CA LEU A 328 12.04 12.51 16.22
C LEU A 328 12.96 12.77 15.03
N SER A 329 12.68 12.17 13.85
CA SER A 329 13.44 12.48 12.64
C SER A 329 13.25 13.93 12.17
N VAL A 330 12.06 14.52 12.35
CA VAL A 330 11.80 15.94 12.07
C VAL A 330 12.58 16.82 13.04
N VAL A 331 12.47 16.54 14.35
CA VAL A 331 13.19 17.27 15.40
C VAL A 331 14.69 17.22 15.15
N HIS A 332 15.24 16.05 14.85
CA HIS A 332 16.63 15.89 14.49
C HIS A 332 17.03 16.73 13.27
N ALA A 333 16.22 16.72 12.21
CA ALA A 333 16.48 17.50 11.00
C ALA A 333 16.44 19.03 11.25
N LEU A 334 15.61 19.49 12.20
CA LEU A 334 15.55 20.89 12.62
C LEU A 334 16.85 21.36 13.30
N VAL A 335 17.42 20.53 14.18
CA VAL A 335 18.59 20.89 15.01
C VAL A 335 19.92 20.64 14.27
N ARG A 336 19.94 19.72 13.29
CA ARG A 336 21.16 19.37 12.54
C ARG A 336 21.29 20.12 11.21
N LYS A 337 22.54 20.37 10.81
CA LYS A 337 22.88 20.90 9.47
C LYS A 337 22.49 19.90 8.38
N GLY A 338 21.95 20.37 7.26
CA GLY A 338 21.35 19.55 6.20
C GLY A 338 22.15 18.29 5.81
N ARG A 339 23.42 18.45 5.38
CA ARG A 339 24.24 17.28 4.99
C ARG A 339 24.51 16.29 6.13
N SER A 340 24.75 16.77 7.35
CA SER A 340 24.96 15.88 8.50
C SER A 340 23.68 15.14 8.85
N ALA A 341 22.55 15.84 8.83
CA ALA A 341 21.23 15.26 9.07
C ALA A 341 20.90 14.14 8.08
N TRP A 342 21.16 14.35 6.78
CA TRP A 342 21.06 13.33 5.75
C TRP A 342 21.91 12.10 6.07
N ARG A 343 23.21 12.29 6.35
CA ARG A 343 24.14 11.19 6.65
C ARG A 343 23.71 10.41 7.89
N GLU A 344 23.38 11.12 8.98
CA GLU A 344 23.01 10.51 10.26
C GLU A 344 21.71 9.70 10.15
N GLN A 345 20.67 10.24 9.48
CA GLN A 345 19.43 9.50 9.32
C GLN A 345 19.55 8.34 8.33
N LEU A 346 20.26 8.52 7.21
CA LEU A 346 20.54 7.41 6.30
C LEU A 346 21.37 6.31 6.99
N GLY A 347 22.37 6.70 7.79
CA GLY A 347 23.19 5.76 8.56
C GLY A 347 22.39 5.01 9.63
N LEU A 348 21.51 5.70 10.36
CA LEU A 348 20.61 5.04 11.31
C LEU A 348 19.65 4.08 10.61
N GLY A 349 19.03 4.52 9.50
CA GLY A 349 18.19 3.66 8.67
C GLY A 349 18.94 2.42 8.17
N ALA A 350 20.20 2.59 7.75
CA ALA A 350 21.07 1.49 7.32
C ALA A 350 21.26 0.44 8.41
N VAL A 351 21.57 0.87 9.64
CA VAL A 351 21.75 -0.03 10.79
C VAL A 351 20.44 -0.73 11.14
N LEU A 352 19.32 0.00 11.18
CA LEU A 352 18.02 -0.59 11.51
C LEU A 352 17.60 -1.64 10.48
N PHE A 353 17.70 -1.34 9.18
CA PHE A 353 17.32 -2.30 8.14
C PHE A 353 18.28 -3.49 8.04
N ALA A 354 19.59 -3.27 8.08
CA ALA A 354 20.58 -4.36 8.06
C ALA A 354 20.56 -5.21 9.34
N GLY A 355 20.11 -4.63 10.46
CA GLY A 355 19.95 -5.33 11.74
C GLY A 355 18.69 -6.19 11.85
N LEU A 356 17.70 -6.07 10.94
CA LEU A 356 16.46 -6.85 11.00
C LEU A 356 16.69 -8.37 10.92
N PRO A 357 17.50 -8.92 9.98
CA PRO A 357 17.78 -10.36 9.96
C PRO A 357 18.50 -10.87 11.22
N LEU A 358 19.35 -10.02 11.83
CA LEU A 358 20.01 -10.33 13.10
C LEU A 358 19.02 -10.32 14.26
N LEU A 359 18.07 -9.38 14.25
CA LEU A 359 17.01 -9.31 15.24
C LEU A 359 16.07 -10.52 15.16
N ASP A 360 15.75 -10.98 13.95
CA ASP A 360 14.92 -12.17 13.76
C ASP A 360 15.62 -13.43 14.27
N LEU A 361 16.95 -13.55 14.10
CA LEU A 361 17.75 -14.60 14.73
C LEU A 361 17.63 -14.58 16.27
N LEU A 362 17.72 -13.40 16.89
CA LEU A 362 17.70 -13.25 18.35
C LEU A 362 16.30 -13.45 18.97
N THR A 363 15.24 -13.06 18.26
CA THR A 363 13.88 -13.05 18.82
C THR A 363 13.05 -14.28 18.47
N SER A 364 13.28 -14.87 17.30
CA SER A 364 12.45 -15.96 16.78
C SER A 364 13.19 -17.28 16.58
N GLY A 365 14.53 -17.27 16.64
CA GLY A 365 15.38 -18.42 16.30
C GLY A 365 15.32 -18.82 14.82
N ARG A 366 14.50 -18.15 14.00
CA ARG A 366 14.40 -18.31 12.55
C ARG A 366 15.21 -17.19 11.91
N TYR A 367 16.20 -17.57 11.13
CA TYR A 367 17.14 -16.65 10.48
C TYR A 367 17.13 -16.90 8.98
N LEU A 368 17.62 -15.94 8.20
CA LEU A 368 17.60 -15.96 6.73
C LEU A 368 17.98 -17.33 6.11
N LEU A 369 19.06 -17.95 6.60
CA LEU A 369 19.51 -19.27 6.15
C LEU A 369 18.54 -20.39 6.57
N GLY A 370 18.00 -20.36 7.79
CA GLY A 370 16.97 -21.29 8.23
C GLY A 370 15.67 -21.20 7.41
N SER A 371 15.23 -19.97 7.10
CA SER A 371 14.07 -19.71 6.21
C SER A 371 14.31 -20.18 4.78
N LEU A 372 15.54 -20.02 4.27
CA LEU A 372 15.94 -20.53 2.96
C LEU A 372 15.93 -22.06 2.92
N MET A 373 16.46 -22.71 3.95
CA MET A 373 16.47 -24.18 4.06
C MET A 373 15.07 -24.75 4.25
N SER A 374 14.16 -24.02 4.91
CA SER A 374 12.77 -24.43 5.11
C SER A 374 11.83 -24.08 3.94
N GLY A 375 12.35 -23.50 2.85
CA GLY A 375 11.54 -23.08 1.69
C GLY A 375 10.58 -21.91 1.98
N SER A 376 10.79 -21.13 3.04
CA SER A 376 9.95 -19.98 3.41
C SER A 376 10.31 -18.74 2.59
N TRP A 377 9.97 -18.76 1.30
CA TRP A 377 10.38 -17.73 0.33
C TRP A 377 9.95 -16.31 0.70
N VAL A 378 8.79 -16.14 1.35
CA VAL A 378 8.29 -14.82 1.76
C VAL A 378 9.18 -14.21 2.85
N MET A 379 9.59 -14.99 3.85
CA MET A 379 10.48 -14.53 4.91
C MET A 379 11.87 -14.24 4.35
N THR A 380 12.39 -15.13 3.51
CA THR A 380 13.69 -14.94 2.84
C THR A 380 13.71 -13.67 1.99
N ALA A 381 12.65 -13.44 1.20
CA ALA A 381 12.55 -12.23 0.38
C ALA A 381 12.48 -10.97 1.24
N PHE A 382 11.74 -10.98 2.36
CA PHE A 382 11.68 -9.85 3.29
C PHE A 382 13.07 -9.53 3.86
N ASP A 383 13.76 -10.52 4.42
CA ASP A 383 15.08 -10.34 5.04
C ASP A 383 16.12 -9.85 4.03
N LEU A 384 16.12 -10.41 2.82
CA LEU A 384 17.01 -9.97 1.74
C LEU A 384 16.71 -8.53 1.32
N THR A 385 15.42 -8.16 1.21
CA THR A 385 15.02 -6.79 0.87
C THR A 385 15.48 -5.83 1.95
N ALA A 386 15.24 -6.15 3.23
CA ALA A 386 15.69 -5.34 4.35
C ALA A 386 17.21 -5.16 4.33
N LEU A 387 17.98 -6.23 4.13
CA LEU A 387 19.44 -6.15 4.04
C LEU A 387 19.90 -5.27 2.87
N VAL A 388 19.34 -5.47 1.68
CA VAL A 388 19.67 -4.67 0.48
C VAL A 388 19.31 -3.19 0.69
N THR A 389 18.15 -2.90 1.29
CA THR A 389 17.77 -1.54 1.67
C THR A 389 18.76 -0.94 2.67
N GLY A 390 19.16 -1.70 3.70
CA GLY A 390 20.16 -1.26 4.68
C GLY A 390 21.50 -0.92 4.03
N LEU A 391 22.01 -1.80 3.18
CA LEU A 391 23.25 -1.56 2.41
C LEU A 391 23.15 -0.35 1.48
N PHE A 392 22.02 -0.19 0.79
CA PHE A 392 21.76 0.96 -0.08
C PHE A 392 21.74 2.27 0.70
N LEU A 393 21.04 2.32 1.84
CA LEU A 393 21.00 3.50 2.72
C LEU A 393 22.39 3.81 3.29
N GLY A 394 23.16 2.79 3.65
CA GLY A 394 24.54 2.94 4.13
C GLY A 394 25.44 3.52 3.05
N TRP A 395 25.37 2.97 1.83
CA TRP A 395 26.07 3.53 0.67
C TRP A 395 25.67 4.98 0.39
N ALA A 396 24.37 5.30 0.46
CA ALA A 396 23.88 6.66 0.28
C ALA A 396 24.42 7.60 1.38
N ALA A 397 24.47 7.16 2.64
CA ALA A 397 25.03 7.94 3.75
C ALA A 397 26.50 8.32 3.49
N LEU A 398 27.29 7.41 2.91
CA LEU A 398 28.70 7.66 2.56
C LEU A 398 28.87 8.74 1.47
N LYS A 399 27.85 8.99 0.64
CA LYS A 399 27.86 10.07 -0.36
C LYS A 399 27.65 11.45 0.26
N PHE A 400 27.00 11.54 1.42
CA PHE A 400 26.81 12.77 2.17
C PHE A 400 27.96 13.00 3.17
N LYS A 401 29.21 13.05 2.68
CA LYS A 401 30.38 13.36 3.53
C LYS A 401 30.19 14.71 4.23
N ALA A 402 30.56 14.78 5.51
CA ALA A 402 30.71 16.04 6.21
C ALA A 402 31.78 16.88 5.48
N LEU A 403 31.51 18.18 5.27
CA LEU A 403 32.55 19.10 4.82
C LEU A 403 33.66 19.11 5.88
N PRO A 404 34.94 19.03 5.49
CA PRO A 404 36.04 19.21 6.44
C PRO A 404 35.88 20.54 7.19
N ALA A 405 36.22 20.54 8.48
CA ALA A 405 36.09 21.72 9.36
C ALA A 405 37.04 22.89 9.02
N ALA A 406 37.67 22.89 7.85
CA ALA A 406 38.79 23.78 7.51
C ALA A 406 38.43 24.97 6.59
N GLU A 407 37.17 25.16 6.21
CA GLU A 407 36.72 26.32 5.38
C GLU A 407 35.76 27.27 6.11
N THR A 408 35.82 27.30 7.44
CA THR A 408 35.11 28.32 8.25
C THR A 408 36.09 29.08 9.14
N ALA A 409 37.13 29.64 8.53
CA ALA A 409 37.95 30.70 9.12
C ALA A 409 38.03 31.84 8.10
#